data_AF-A0AA40LK45-F1
#
_entry.id   AF-A0AA40LK45-F1
#
_cell.length_a   1.000
_cell.length_b   1.000
_cell.length_c   1.000
_cell.angle_alpha   90.00
_cell.angle_beta   90.00
_cell.angle_gamma   90.00
#
_symmetry.space_group_name_H-M   'P 1'
#
loop_
_entity.id
_entity.type
_entity.pdbx_description
1 polymer ?
#
loop_
_entity_poly.entity_id
_entity_poly.type
_entity_poly.pdbx_seq_one_letter_code
_entity_poly.pdbx_strand_id
1 'polypeptide(L)'
;MFTVLRKFTIPLTLLLETIILGKKYPLNIVISVFAIVLGAFIAAGSDLAFSLEGYVFVFLNDIFTAANGVYTKQKMDPQELGKYGVLFYNACFMIVPTLILSASTGDLRQATEFNQWKNVLFIIQFLLSCFLGFLLMYSTVLCSHYNSALTTAVVGAIKNVSIAYIGMLVGGDYVFSVLNFIGLNICMAGGLRYSFLTLSSQLKPKQPVDEENVAPEVKS
;
A
#
# COMPACT_ATOMS: atom_id res chain seq x y z
N MET A 1 -16.57 -0.96 -0.77
CA MET A 1 -15.98 -1.47 -2.02
C MET A 1 -14.49 -1.10 -2.23
N PHE A 2 -14.15 0.18 -2.41
CA PHE A 2 -12.78 0.65 -2.76
C PHE A 2 -11.66 0.22 -1.78
N THR A 3 -11.93 0.25 -0.47
CA THR A 3 -10.99 -0.13 0.59
C THR A 3 -10.66 -1.62 0.62
N VAL A 4 -11.51 -2.48 0.06
CA VAL A 4 -11.29 -3.94 -0.01
C VAL A 4 -10.44 -4.28 -1.23
N LEU A 5 -10.74 -3.68 -2.39
CA LEU A 5 -9.96 -3.87 -3.61
C LEU A 5 -8.52 -3.42 -3.44
N ARG A 6 -8.28 -2.26 -2.81
CA ARG A 6 -6.93 -1.78 -2.49
C ARG A 6 -6.06 -2.75 -1.68
N LYS A 7 -6.65 -3.75 -1.03
CA LYS A 7 -5.89 -4.78 -0.30
C LYS A 7 -5.24 -5.81 -1.22
N PHE A 8 -5.62 -5.87 -2.51
CA PHE A 8 -4.91 -6.62 -3.55
C PHE A 8 -3.53 -6.01 -3.88
N THR A 9 -3.26 -4.76 -3.51
CA THR A 9 -1.90 -4.20 -3.60
C THR A 9 -0.88 -5.03 -2.81
N ILE A 10 -1.26 -5.62 -1.67
CA ILE A 10 -0.37 -6.41 -0.81
C ILE A 10 0.15 -7.69 -1.50
N PRO A 11 -0.72 -8.61 -1.99
CA PRO A 11 -0.27 -9.78 -2.75
C PRO A 11 0.50 -9.40 -4.01
N LEU A 12 0.07 -8.36 -4.75
CA LEU A 12 0.76 -7.89 -5.95
C LEU A 12 2.18 -7.41 -5.63
N THR A 13 2.34 -6.64 -4.56
CA THR A 13 3.67 -6.17 -4.11
C THR A 13 4.57 -7.33 -3.72
N LEU A 14 4.05 -8.34 -3.02
CA LEU A 14 4.83 -9.51 -2.62
C LEU A 14 5.28 -10.34 -3.83
N LEU A 15 4.39 -10.55 -4.81
CA LEU A 15 4.72 -11.23 -6.06
C LEU A 15 5.79 -10.45 -6.84
N LEU A 16 5.66 -9.13 -6.91
CA LEU A 16 6.61 -8.27 -7.61
C LEU A 16 7.97 -8.21 -6.91
N GLU A 17 8.02 -8.21 -5.57
CA GLU A 17 9.27 -8.34 -4.81
C GLU A 17 9.95 -9.69 -5.03
N THR A 18 9.20 -10.78 -5.15
CA THR A 18 9.77 -12.10 -5.46
C THR A 18 10.35 -12.14 -6.87
N ILE A 19 9.70 -11.52 -7.87
CA ILE A 19 10.17 -11.49 -9.26
C ILE A 19 11.35 -10.52 -9.44
N ILE A 20 11.24 -9.29 -8.93
CA ILE A 20 12.23 -8.22 -9.20
C ILE A 20 13.43 -8.29 -8.23
N LEU A 21 13.19 -8.51 -6.93
CA LEU A 21 14.24 -8.57 -5.92
C LEU A 21 14.73 -10.01 -5.64
N GLY A 22 14.10 -11.03 -6.22
CA GLY A 22 14.48 -12.43 -6.01
C GLY A 22 14.27 -12.94 -4.58
N LYS A 23 13.46 -12.24 -3.76
CA LYS A 23 13.23 -12.63 -2.36
C LYS A 23 12.34 -13.86 -2.26
N LYS A 24 12.82 -14.90 -1.58
CA LYS A 24 12.02 -16.07 -1.20
C LYS A 24 11.30 -15.81 0.13
N TYR A 25 9.98 -15.91 0.11
CA TYR A 25 9.15 -15.74 1.30
C TYR A 25 8.81 -17.11 1.92
N PRO A 26 8.88 -17.26 3.26
CA PRO A 26 8.43 -18.48 3.92
C PRO A 26 6.94 -18.72 3.73
N LEU A 27 6.56 -19.99 3.68
CA LEU A 27 5.19 -20.45 3.40
C LEU A 27 4.13 -19.84 4.35
N ASN A 28 4.52 -19.50 5.59
CA ASN A 28 3.67 -18.79 6.55
C ASN A 28 3.21 -17.40 6.07
N ILE A 29 4.09 -16.67 5.37
CA ILE A 29 3.77 -15.36 4.80
C ILE A 29 2.80 -15.52 3.63
N VAL A 30 3.04 -16.52 2.77
CA VAL A 30 2.16 -16.84 1.63
C VAL A 30 0.75 -17.21 2.09
N ILE A 31 0.61 -18.02 3.13
CA ILE A 31 -0.70 -18.36 3.71
C ILE A 31 -1.43 -17.09 4.22
N SER A 32 -0.71 -16.17 4.83
CA SER A 32 -1.31 -14.93 5.35
C SER A 32 -1.79 -14.02 4.23
N VAL A 33 -1.02 -13.93 3.14
CA VAL A 33 -1.41 -13.21 1.92
C VAL A 33 -2.63 -13.87 1.25
N PHE A 34 -2.66 -15.20 1.21
CA PHE A 34 -3.81 -15.94 0.70
C PHE A 34 -5.08 -15.65 1.51
N ALA A 35 -4.98 -15.58 2.85
CA ALA A 35 -6.11 -15.20 3.70
C ALA A 35 -6.60 -13.76 3.44
N ILE A 36 -5.69 -12.82 3.14
CA ILE A 36 -6.06 -11.44 2.74
C ILE A 36 -6.86 -11.45 1.43
N VAL A 37 -6.39 -12.19 0.42
CA VAL A 37 -7.05 -12.33 -0.88
C VAL A 37 -8.42 -12.98 -0.73
N LEU A 38 -8.51 -14.05 0.05
CA LEU A 38 -9.74 -14.79 0.27
C LEU A 38 -10.78 -13.93 1.01
N GLY A 39 -10.36 -13.20 2.06
CA GLY A 39 -11.24 -12.24 2.74
C GLY A 39 -11.70 -11.10 1.83
N ALA A 40 -10.83 -10.61 0.94
CA ALA A 40 -11.18 -9.58 -0.04
C ALA A 40 -12.20 -10.09 -1.08
N PHE A 41 -12.04 -11.33 -1.54
CA PHE A 41 -12.97 -11.96 -2.49
C PHE A 41 -14.35 -12.21 -1.87
N ILE A 42 -14.39 -12.69 -0.62
CA ILE A 42 -15.66 -12.87 0.13
C ILE A 42 -16.36 -11.52 0.33
N ALA A 43 -15.61 -10.47 0.68
CA ALA A 43 -16.19 -9.15 0.87
C ALA A 43 -16.72 -8.55 -0.45
N ALA A 44 -15.96 -8.70 -1.54
CA ALA A 44 -16.34 -8.22 -2.87
C ALA A 44 -17.50 -9.02 -3.49
N GLY A 45 -17.64 -10.31 -3.19
CA GLY A 45 -18.71 -11.16 -3.73
C GLY A 45 -20.12 -10.80 -3.23
N SER A 46 -20.23 -9.95 -2.21
CA SER A 46 -21.50 -9.45 -1.68
C SER A 46 -21.78 -7.98 -2.03
N ASP A 47 -20.97 -7.39 -2.91
CA ASP A 47 -21.10 -5.98 -3.28
C ASP A 47 -22.19 -5.78 -4.34
N LEU A 48 -23.28 -5.10 -3.97
CA LEU A 48 -24.40 -4.80 -4.88
C LEU A 48 -24.08 -3.67 -5.87
N ALA A 49 -22.99 -2.92 -5.69
CA ALA A 49 -22.57 -1.81 -6.54
C ALA A 49 -21.50 -2.23 -7.57
N PHE A 50 -21.64 -3.41 -8.17
CA PHE A 50 -20.65 -3.95 -9.10
C PHE A 50 -20.57 -3.14 -10.41
N SER A 51 -19.47 -2.39 -10.59
CA SER A 51 -19.11 -1.76 -11.86
C SER A 51 -17.79 -2.32 -12.38
N LEU A 52 -17.84 -3.18 -13.40
CA LEU A 52 -16.64 -3.87 -13.93
C LEU A 52 -15.51 -2.88 -14.26
N GLU A 53 -15.85 -1.75 -14.87
CA GLU A 53 -14.92 -0.68 -15.23
C GLU A 53 -14.22 -0.10 -13.99
N GLY A 54 -14.97 0.22 -12.93
CA GLY A 54 -14.40 0.73 -11.67
C GLY A 54 -13.48 -0.29 -10.99
N TYR A 55 -13.84 -1.57 -11.01
CA TYR A 55 -12.99 -2.65 -10.49
C TYR A 55 -11.68 -2.78 -11.27
N VAL A 56 -11.73 -2.72 -12.61
CA VAL A 56 -10.54 -2.76 -13.47
C VAL A 56 -9.62 -1.58 -13.17
N PHE A 57 -10.16 -0.36 -13.04
CA PHE A 57 -9.35 0.81 -12.70
C PHE A 57 -8.69 0.71 -11.32
N VAL A 58 -9.40 0.21 -10.31
CA VAL A 58 -8.82 0.01 -8.97
C VAL A 58 -7.73 -1.06 -9.00
N PHE A 59 -7.96 -2.16 -9.70
CA PHE A 59 -6.95 -3.22 -9.84
C PHE A 59 -5.69 -2.73 -10.58
N LEU A 60 -5.87 -1.94 -11.65
CA LEU A 60 -4.77 -1.31 -12.37
C LEU A 60 -4.00 -0.33 -11.46
N ASN A 61 -4.70 0.46 -10.64
CA ASN A 61 -4.11 1.35 -9.64
C ASN A 61 -3.27 0.57 -8.62
N ASP A 62 -3.75 -0.58 -8.17
CA ASP A 62 -3.04 -1.44 -7.24
C ASP A 62 -1.74 -2.02 -7.84
N ILE A 63 -1.77 -2.43 -9.11
CA ILE A 63 -0.56 -2.88 -9.84
C ILE A 63 0.48 -1.76 -9.91
N PHE A 64 0.08 -0.56 -10.33
CA PHE A 64 1.01 0.57 -10.43
C PHE A 64 1.54 1.01 -9.07
N THR A 65 0.70 0.96 -8.03
CA THR A 65 1.12 1.27 -6.65
C THR A 65 2.14 0.26 -6.14
N ALA A 66 1.90 -1.04 -6.36
CA ALA A 66 2.83 -2.11 -6.04
C ALA A 66 4.16 -1.93 -6.79
N ALA A 67 4.11 -1.68 -8.11
CA ALA A 67 5.29 -1.44 -8.93
C ALA A 67 6.10 -0.25 -8.43
N ASN A 68 5.46 0.91 -8.23
CA ASN A 68 6.12 2.10 -7.70
C ASN A 68 6.79 1.84 -6.35
N GLY A 69 6.12 1.10 -5.45
CA GLY A 69 6.67 0.72 -4.15
C GLY A 69 7.94 -0.15 -4.26
N VAL A 70 7.92 -1.19 -5.09
CA VAL A 70 9.06 -2.12 -5.27
C VAL A 70 10.23 -1.44 -5.96
N TYR A 71 9.99 -0.68 -7.04
CA TYR A 71 11.03 0.07 -7.74
C TYR A 71 11.66 1.15 -6.86
N THR A 72 10.86 1.86 -6.06
CA THR A 72 11.38 2.84 -5.09
C THR A 72 12.29 2.16 -4.07
N LYS A 73 11.88 0.99 -3.57
CA LYS A 73 12.67 0.22 -2.60
C LYS A 73 13.98 -0.32 -3.20
N GLN A 74 13.96 -0.78 -4.45
CA GLN A 74 15.16 -1.23 -5.16
C GLN A 74 16.20 -0.10 -5.33
N LYS A 75 15.73 1.14 -5.56
CA LYS A 75 16.59 2.32 -5.72
C LYS A 75 17.00 2.99 -4.40
N MET A 76 16.57 2.46 -3.25
CA MET A 76 16.85 3.03 -1.92
C MET A 76 18.05 2.39 -1.19
N ASP A 77 18.74 1.42 -1.80
CA ASP A 77 19.99 0.82 -1.30
C ASP A 77 21.21 1.73 -1.65
N PRO A 78 22.36 1.64 -0.96
CA PRO A 78 22.83 2.69 -0.04
C PRO A 78 23.56 3.87 -0.67
N GLN A 79 23.71 3.98 -1.99
CA GLN A 79 24.83 4.76 -2.52
C GLN A 79 24.57 6.20 -2.95
N GLU A 80 23.36 6.69 -3.32
CA GLU A 80 23.29 8.06 -3.87
C GLU A 80 22.09 8.96 -3.52
N LEU A 81 20.92 8.43 -3.12
CA LEU A 81 19.76 9.27 -2.77
C LEU A 81 19.20 8.91 -1.39
N GLY A 82 19.38 9.79 -0.40
CA GLY A 82 18.74 9.64 0.90
C GLY A 82 17.20 9.53 0.79
N LYS A 83 16.55 8.94 1.81
CA LYS A 83 15.08 8.72 1.88
C LYS A 83 14.22 9.93 1.48
N TYR A 84 14.66 11.13 1.83
CA TYR A 84 13.95 12.38 1.51
C TYR A 84 14.17 12.84 0.06
N GLY A 85 15.34 12.55 -0.53
CA GLY A 85 15.65 12.89 -1.92
C GLY A 85 14.80 12.08 -2.90
N VAL A 86 14.68 10.76 -2.68
CA VAL A 86 13.85 9.90 -3.54
C VAL A 86 12.39 10.37 -3.53
N LEU A 87 11.85 10.74 -2.36
CA LEU A 87 10.48 11.23 -2.24
C LEU A 87 10.28 12.58 -2.94
N PHE A 88 11.25 13.50 -2.80
CA PHE A 88 11.23 14.81 -3.43
C PHE A 88 11.29 14.71 -4.96
N TYR A 89 12.24 13.93 -5.50
CA TYR A 89 12.34 13.73 -6.95
C TYR A 89 11.12 13.00 -7.51
N ASN A 90 10.57 11.99 -6.82
CA ASN A 90 9.33 11.34 -7.24
C ASN A 90 8.17 12.35 -7.34
N ALA A 91 8.02 13.22 -6.34
CA ALA A 91 7.00 14.27 -6.36
C ALA A 91 7.21 15.28 -7.51
N CYS A 92 8.44 15.77 -7.72
CA CYS A 92 8.74 16.70 -8.81
C CYS A 92 8.54 16.07 -10.20
N PHE A 93 9.00 14.84 -10.40
CA PHE A 93 8.82 14.13 -11.67
C PHE A 93 7.36 13.76 -11.92
N MET A 94 6.53 13.56 -10.89
CA MET A 94 5.09 13.32 -11.07
C MET A 94 4.32 14.55 -11.55
N ILE A 95 4.78 15.78 -11.28
CA ILE A 95 4.06 17.00 -11.65
C ILE A 95 3.86 17.10 -13.17
N VAL A 96 4.90 16.81 -13.96
CA VAL A 96 4.89 16.99 -15.42
C VAL A 96 3.93 16.00 -16.13
N PRO A 97 4.01 14.67 -15.91
CA PRO A 97 3.06 13.73 -16.49
C PRO A 97 1.63 13.97 -16.03
N THR A 98 1.44 14.34 -14.75
CA THR A 98 0.10 14.60 -14.20
C THR A 98 -0.54 15.82 -14.84
N LEU A 99 0.22 16.89 -15.06
CA LEU A 99 -0.27 18.09 -15.77
C LEU A 99 -0.66 17.77 -17.22
N ILE A 100 0.17 17.00 -17.93
CA ILE A 100 -0.11 16.61 -19.33
C ILE A 100 -1.36 15.74 -19.42
N LEU A 101 -1.47 14.72 -18.56
CA LEU A 101 -2.65 13.86 -18.49
C LEU A 101 -3.90 14.65 -18.10
N SER A 102 -3.84 15.49 -17.08
CA SER A 102 -4.98 16.30 -16.64
C SER A 102 -5.45 17.30 -17.71
N ALA A 103 -4.51 17.88 -18.46
CA ALA A 103 -4.83 18.75 -19.60
C ALA A 103 -5.47 17.96 -20.76
N SER A 104 -4.99 16.74 -21.03
CA SER A 104 -5.52 15.88 -22.11
C SER A 104 -6.89 15.29 -21.79
N THR A 105 -7.17 14.92 -20.54
CA THR A 105 -8.46 14.35 -20.11
C THR A 105 -9.53 15.44 -19.96
N GLY A 106 -9.13 16.71 -19.91
CA GLY A 106 -10.04 17.85 -19.72
C GLY A 106 -10.37 18.15 -18.27
N ASP A 107 -9.89 17.33 -17.32
CA ASP A 107 -10.01 17.55 -15.88
C ASP A 107 -9.44 18.91 -15.46
N LEU A 108 -8.37 19.37 -16.13
CA LEU A 108 -7.76 20.66 -15.84
C LEU A 108 -8.72 21.82 -16.15
N ARG A 109 -9.51 21.70 -17.23
CA ARG A 109 -10.52 22.68 -17.61
C ARG A 109 -11.71 22.65 -16.64
N GLN A 110 -12.14 21.44 -16.27
CA GLN A 110 -13.20 21.24 -15.29
C GLN A 110 -12.80 21.75 -13.88
N ALA A 111 -11.53 21.61 -13.52
CA ALA A 111 -10.97 22.17 -12.29
C ALA A 111 -10.94 23.70 -12.35
N THR A 112 -10.54 24.33 -13.45
CA THR A 112 -10.54 25.80 -13.56
C THR A 112 -11.95 26.40 -13.57
N GLU A 113 -12.93 25.68 -14.11
CA GLU A 113 -14.34 26.09 -14.19
C GLU A 113 -15.12 25.74 -12.90
N PHE A 114 -14.46 25.22 -11.88
CA PHE A 114 -15.14 24.79 -10.66
C PHE A 114 -15.75 25.98 -9.91
N ASN A 115 -17.09 26.03 -9.92
CA ASN A 115 -17.86 27.17 -9.42
C ASN A 115 -17.63 27.52 -7.94
N GLN A 116 -17.13 26.58 -7.12
CA GLN A 116 -16.90 26.80 -5.69
C GLN A 116 -15.49 27.32 -5.34
N TRP A 117 -14.62 27.63 -6.32
CA TRP A 117 -13.32 28.27 -6.04
C TRP A 117 -13.43 29.58 -5.27
N LYS A 118 -14.57 30.27 -5.35
CA LYS A 118 -14.85 31.51 -4.61
C LYS A 118 -15.44 31.27 -3.21
N ASN A 119 -15.80 30.03 -2.89
CA ASN A 119 -16.39 29.70 -1.60
C ASN A 119 -15.27 29.56 -0.55
N VAL A 120 -15.26 30.47 0.41
CA VAL A 120 -14.24 30.52 1.47
C VAL A 120 -14.22 29.23 2.30
N LEU A 121 -15.37 28.59 2.55
CA LEU A 121 -15.43 27.33 3.30
C LEU A 121 -14.75 26.19 2.55
N PHE A 122 -14.95 26.12 1.23
CA PHE A 122 -14.29 25.13 0.38
C PHE A 122 -12.77 25.31 0.39
N ILE A 123 -12.29 26.55 0.22
CA ILE A 123 -10.84 26.85 0.23
C ILE A 123 -10.22 26.46 1.58
N ILE A 124 -10.86 26.79 2.70
CA ILE A 124 -10.37 26.43 4.04
C ILE A 124 -10.29 24.92 4.20
N GLN A 125 -11.34 24.18 3.83
CA GLN A 125 -11.35 22.71 3.91
C GLN A 125 -10.29 22.08 2.99
N PHE A 126 -10.13 22.62 1.79
CA PHE A 126 -9.13 22.18 0.83
C PHE A 126 -7.70 22.37 1.38
N LEU A 127 -7.37 23.57 1.86
CA LEU A 127 -6.07 23.86 2.47
C LEU A 127 -5.82 23.00 3.72
N LEU A 128 -6.84 22.79 4.55
CA LEU A 128 -6.75 21.93 5.72
C LEU A 128 -6.45 20.47 5.31
N SER A 129 -7.10 19.96 4.26
CA SER A 129 -6.82 18.62 3.72
C SER A 129 -5.39 18.49 3.23
N CYS A 130 -4.87 19.50 2.51
CA CYS A 130 -3.47 19.53 2.08
C CYS A 130 -2.49 19.49 3.27
N PHE A 131 -2.77 20.29 4.30
CA PHE A 131 -1.95 20.33 5.52
C PHE A 131 -1.97 19.00 6.28
N LEU A 132 -3.15 18.39 6.45
CA LEU A 132 -3.28 17.07 7.07
C LEU A 132 -2.57 15.97 6.26
N GLY A 133 -2.58 16.04 4.94
CA GLY A 133 -1.83 15.12 4.07
C GLY A 133 -0.33 15.22 4.28
N PHE A 134 0.20 16.45 4.37
CA PHE A 134 1.60 16.69 4.72
C PHE A 134 1.94 16.17 6.13
N LEU A 135 1.08 16.46 7.12
CA LEU A 135 1.26 16.00 8.49
C LEU A 135 1.28 14.47 8.58
N LEU A 136 0.39 13.78 7.84
CA LEU A 136 0.37 12.32 7.77
C LEU A 136 1.67 11.75 7.21
N MET A 137 2.20 12.33 6.13
CA MET A 137 3.48 11.92 5.54
C MET A 137 4.62 12.14 6.53
N TYR A 138 4.69 13.34 7.13
CA TYR A 138 5.72 13.67 8.12
C TYR A 138 5.67 12.74 9.34
N SER A 139 4.50 12.52 9.93
CA SER A 139 4.33 11.61 11.07
C SER A 139 4.70 10.17 10.72
N THR A 140 4.44 9.71 9.50
CA THR A 140 4.82 8.36 9.05
C THR A 140 6.35 8.21 8.98
N VAL A 141 7.04 9.22 8.46
CA VAL A 141 8.50 9.24 8.40
C VAL A 141 9.11 9.35 9.80
N LEU A 142 8.55 10.23 10.65
CA LEU A 142 9.00 10.41 12.03
C LEU A 142 8.81 9.14 12.87
N CYS A 143 7.67 8.47 12.71
CA CYS A 143 7.40 7.15 13.30
C CYS A 143 8.42 6.11 12.82
N SER A 144 8.84 6.16 11.57
CA SER A 144 9.88 5.28 11.03
C SER A 144 11.30 5.61 11.52
N HIS A 145 11.52 6.83 12.01
CA HIS A 145 12.82 7.31 12.48
C HIS A 145 13.05 7.00 13.96
N TYR A 146 12.08 7.30 14.82
CA TYR A 146 12.20 7.08 16.27
C TYR A 146 11.86 5.66 16.70
N ASN A 147 11.09 4.95 15.89
CA ASN A 147 10.61 3.62 16.23
C ASN A 147 11.31 2.57 15.39
N SER A 148 11.36 1.35 15.91
CA SER A 148 11.84 0.23 15.13
C SER A 148 10.89 -0.05 13.95
N ALA A 149 11.43 -0.60 12.86
CA ALA A 149 10.64 -1.02 11.70
C ALA A 149 9.47 -1.94 12.08
N LEU A 150 9.66 -2.71 13.16
CA LEU A 150 8.66 -3.51 13.88
C LEU A 150 7.43 -2.70 14.26
N THR A 151 7.61 -1.69 15.09
CA THR A 151 6.48 -0.95 15.62
C THR A 151 5.82 -0.09 14.55
N THR A 152 6.58 0.44 13.58
CA THR A 152 6.01 1.18 12.43
C THR A 152 5.09 0.30 11.59
N ALA A 153 5.45 -0.97 11.35
CA ALA A 153 4.60 -1.91 10.61
C ALA A 153 3.30 -2.24 11.35
N VAL A 154 3.37 -2.40 12.68
CA VAL A 154 2.19 -2.66 13.53
C VAL A 154 1.27 -1.43 13.57
N VAL A 155 1.82 -0.23 13.78
CA VAL A 155 1.05 1.03 13.75
C VAL A 155 0.40 1.24 12.38
N GLY A 156 1.09 0.92 11.28
CA GLY A 156 0.52 0.95 9.93
C GLY A 156 -0.65 -0.01 9.75
N ALA A 157 -0.55 -1.24 10.28
CA ALA A 157 -1.64 -2.20 10.24
C ALA A 157 -2.86 -1.74 11.06
N ILE A 158 -2.64 -1.20 12.26
CA ILE A 158 -3.70 -0.64 13.11
C ILE A 158 -4.37 0.55 12.41
N LYS A 159 -3.59 1.48 11.84
CA LYS A 159 -4.10 2.62 11.06
C LYS A 159 -5.06 2.14 9.96
N ASN A 160 -4.68 1.11 9.20
CA ASN A 160 -5.50 0.57 8.13
C ASN A 160 -6.80 -0.06 8.66
N VAL A 161 -6.77 -0.71 9.82
CA VAL A 161 -7.96 -1.23 10.50
C VAL A 161 -8.89 -0.09 10.91
N SER A 162 -8.34 0.94 11.57
CA SER A 162 -9.10 2.09 12.04
C SER A 162 -9.77 2.85 10.91
N ILE A 163 -9.05 3.11 9.80
CA ILE A 163 -9.62 3.78 8.62
C ILE A 163 -10.80 2.98 8.04
N ALA A 164 -10.71 1.65 8.02
CA ALA A 164 -11.80 0.82 7.50
C ALA A 164 -13.06 0.90 8.37
N TYR A 165 -12.93 0.84 9.70
CA TYR A 165 -14.06 0.96 10.62
C TYR A 165 -14.65 2.37 10.66
N ILE A 166 -13.80 3.40 10.73
CA ILE A 166 -14.26 4.80 10.69
C ILE A 166 -14.93 5.09 9.34
N GLY A 167 -14.37 4.61 8.23
CA GLY A 167 -14.97 4.76 6.90
C GLY A 167 -16.34 4.08 6.78
N MET A 168 -16.53 2.93 7.43
CA MET A 168 -17.83 2.26 7.50
C MET A 168 -18.86 3.02 8.35
N LEU A 169 -18.44 3.63 9.47
CA LEU A 169 -19.34 4.35 10.38
C LEU A 169 -19.70 5.76 9.89
N VAL A 170 -18.75 6.47 9.28
CA VAL A 170 -18.90 7.88 8.89
C VAL A 170 -19.31 8.03 7.41
N GLY A 171 -18.96 7.05 6.57
CA GLY A 171 -19.14 7.16 5.12
C GLY A 171 -20.58 7.17 4.64
N GLY A 172 -21.57 6.75 5.44
CA GLY A 172 -23.00 6.76 5.08
C GLY A 172 -23.40 5.78 3.96
N ASP A 173 -22.47 5.44 3.06
CA ASP A 173 -22.67 4.60 1.88
C ASP A 173 -22.40 3.10 2.14
N TYR A 174 -22.20 2.69 3.40
CA TYR A 174 -21.96 1.29 3.73
C TYR A 174 -23.28 0.52 3.89
N VAL A 175 -23.63 -0.25 2.86
CA VAL A 175 -24.70 -1.24 2.97
C VAL A 175 -24.17 -2.47 3.71
N PHE A 176 -24.66 -2.65 4.95
CA PHE A 176 -24.23 -3.76 5.80
C PHE A 176 -24.68 -5.10 5.22
N SER A 177 -23.70 -5.94 4.87
CA SER A 177 -23.90 -7.35 4.53
C SER A 177 -23.02 -8.20 5.43
N VAL A 178 -23.59 -9.29 5.96
CA VAL A 178 -22.89 -10.22 6.87
C VAL A 178 -21.64 -10.81 6.20
N LEU A 179 -21.71 -11.08 4.89
CA LEU A 179 -20.57 -11.57 4.10
C LEU A 179 -19.47 -10.51 3.96
N ASN A 180 -19.84 -9.24 3.74
CA ASN A 180 -18.90 -8.13 3.70
C ASN A 180 -18.18 -7.97 5.04
N PHE A 181 -18.92 -7.98 6.15
CA PHE A 181 -18.37 -7.88 7.48
C PHE A 181 -17.40 -9.03 7.80
N ILE A 182 -17.77 -10.28 7.49
CA ILE A 182 -16.90 -11.45 7.70
C ILE A 182 -15.65 -11.36 6.82
N GLY A 183 -15.79 -11.06 5.53
CA GLY A 183 -14.66 -10.93 4.61
C GLY A 183 -13.68 -9.84 5.04
N LEU A 184 -14.18 -8.70 5.52
CA LEU A 184 -13.39 -7.58 6.00
C LEU A 184 -12.57 -7.95 7.25
N ASN A 185 -13.18 -8.69 8.20
CA ASN A 185 -12.50 -9.19 9.39
C ASN A 185 -11.42 -10.24 9.07
N ILE A 186 -11.71 -11.19 8.17
CA ILE A 186 -10.72 -12.18 7.69
C ILE A 186 -9.53 -11.45 7.06
N CYS A 187 -9.80 -10.43 6.25
CA CYS A 187 -8.78 -9.64 5.59
C CYS A 187 -7.92 -8.83 6.58
N MET A 188 -8.52 -8.29 7.65
CA MET A 188 -7.79 -7.63 8.74
C MET A 188 -6.90 -8.60 9.52
N ALA A 189 -7.42 -9.76 9.88
CA ALA A 189 -6.67 -10.80 10.58
C ALA A 189 -5.47 -11.29 9.75
N GLY A 190 -5.68 -11.51 8.45
CA GLY A 190 -4.61 -11.86 7.49
C GLY A 190 -3.55 -10.76 7.38
N GLY A 191 -3.97 -9.49 7.32
CA GLY A 191 -3.06 -8.33 7.28
C GLY A 191 -2.20 -8.18 8.53
N LEU A 192 -2.81 -8.33 9.72
CA LEU A 192 -2.08 -8.30 10.99
C LEU A 192 -1.09 -9.47 11.10
N ARG A 193 -1.52 -10.68 10.73
CA ARG A 193 -0.66 -11.87 10.72
C ARG A 193 0.49 -11.72 9.72
N TYR A 194 0.24 -11.21 8.52
CA TYR A 194 1.26 -10.92 7.52
C TYR A 194 2.29 -9.92 8.05
N SER A 195 1.84 -8.81 8.64
CA SER A 195 2.71 -7.81 9.25
C SER A 195 3.57 -8.44 10.34
N PHE A 196 2.99 -9.26 11.22
CA PHE A 196 3.70 -9.92 12.32
C PHE A 196 4.72 -10.97 11.85
N LEU A 197 4.41 -11.73 10.79
CA LEU A 197 5.30 -12.75 10.25
C LEU A 197 6.45 -12.17 9.42
N THR A 198 6.14 -11.23 8.53
CA THR A 198 7.16 -10.49 7.75
C THR A 198 8.18 -9.88 8.70
N LEU A 199 7.70 -9.33 9.78
CA LEU A 199 8.48 -8.76 10.86
C LEU A 199 9.31 -9.77 11.65
N SER A 200 8.71 -10.89 12.08
CA SER A 200 9.45 -11.98 12.73
C SER A 200 10.55 -12.55 11.84
N SER A 201 10.38 -12.49 10.50
CA SER A 201 11.42 -12.86 9.54
C SER A 201 12.56 -11.86 9.43
N GLN A 202 12.33 -10.56 9.67
CA GLN A 202 13.39 -9.54 9.71
C GLN A 202 14.18 -9.55 11.03
N LEU A 203 13.57 -10.04 12.11
CA LEU A 203 14.22 -10.18 13.44
C LEU A 203 15.10 -11.42 13.56
N LYS A 204 14.85 -12.48 12.79
CA LYS A 204 15.79 -13.58 12.70
C LYS A 204 17.05 -13.06 11.98
N PRO A 205 18.24 -13.08 12.62
CA PRO A 205 19.46 -12.74 11.92
C PRO A 205 19.57 -13.67 10.71
N LYS A 206 19.96 -13.12 9.55
CA LYS A 206 20.41 -13.88 8.39
C LYS A 206 21.34 -14.97 8.95
N GLN A 207 20.91 -16.23 8.91
CA GLN A 207 21.86 -17.30 9.14
C GLN A 207 22.94 -17.12 8.06
N PRO A 208 24.24 -17.13 8.43
CA PRO A 208 25.29 -17.17 7.43
C PRO A 208 24.98 -18.38 6.56
N VAL A 209 24.91 -18.15 5.25
CA VAL A 209 24.81 -19.23 4.26
C VAL A 209 25.97 -20.17 4.58
N ASP A 210 25.62 -21.42 4.91
CA ASP A 210 26.55 -22.46 5.33
C ASP A 210 27.75 -22.51 4.38
N GLU A 211 28.91 -22.17 4.93
CA GLU A 211 30.23 -22.33 4.36
C GLU A 211 30.62 -23.81 4.46
N GLU A 212 29.84 -24.72 3.86
CA GLU A 212 30.16 -26.16 3.87
C GLU A 212 29.42 -26.92 2.76
N ASN A 213 29.92 -26.83 1.53
CA ASN A 213 29.78 -27.86 0.49
C ASN A 213 30.68 -27.58 -0.72
N VAL A 214 31.96 -27.29 -0.48
CA VAL A 214 32.99 -27.60 -1.49
C VAL A 214 33.58 -28.93 -1.08
N ALA A 215 33.10 -29.99 -1.74
CA ALA A 215 33.69 -31.32 -1.65
C ALA A 215 35.19 -31.24 -1.97
N PRO A 216 36.05 -32.02 -1.29
CA PRO A 216 37.45 -32.11 -1.63
C PRO A 216 37.59 -32.93 -2.91
N GLU A 217 37.84 -32.29 -4.05
CA GLU A 217 38.41 -33.01 -5.20
C GLU A 217 39.87 -33.33 -4.90
N VAL A 218 40.05 -34.57 -4.42
CA VAL A 218 41.32 -35.27 -4.33
C VAL A 218 41.77 -35.66 -5.75
N LYS A 219 42.92 -35.12 -6.15
CA LYS A 219 43.98 -35.71 -7.01
C LYS A 219 43.57 -36.57 -8.22
N SER A 220 43.99 -36.12 -9.40
CA SER A 220 45.07 -36.80 -10.15
C SER A 220 45.76 -35.83 -11.11
#